data_AF-A0A3B8MWE8-F1
#
_entry.id   AF-A0A3B8MWE8-F1
#
_cell.length_a   1.000
_cell.length_b   1.000
_cell.length_c   1.000
_cell.angle_alpha   90.00
_cell.angle_beta   90.00
_cell.angle_gamma   90.00
#
_symmetry.space_group_name_H-M   'P 1'
#
loop_
_entity.id
_entity.type
_entity.pdbx_description
1 polymer ?
#
loop_
_entity_poly.entity_id
_entity_poly.type
_entity_poly.pdbx_seq_one_letter_code
_entity_poly.pdbx_strand_id
1 'polypeptide(L)' 'MDFTLRAGGFSASDDGSKFGASGAIGIRHRLSKTFTLLLEGAYHYVNVDGTFDPSAFTATIGLGFGN' A
#
# COMPACT_ATOMS: atom_id res chain seq x y z
N MET A 1 10.55 11.31 -11.51
CA MET A 1 10.13 10.76 -10.22
C MET A 1 8.68 10.41 -10.41
N ASP A 2 8.32 9.17 -10.13
CA ASP A 2 6.99 8.66 -10.41
C ASP A 2 6.33 8.33 -9.07
N PHE A 3 5.22 8.99 -8.79
CA PHE A 3 4.37 8.68 -7.64
C PHE A 3 3.24 7.77 -8.11
N THR A 4 2.94 6.74 -7.33
CA THR A 4 1.85 5.82 -7.57
C THR A 4 0.96 5.73 -6.33
N LEU A 5 -0.35 5.84 -6.54
CA LEU A 5 -1.37 5.48 -5.58
C LEU A 5 -2.25 4.42 -6.23
N ARG A 6 -2.42 3.29 -5.55
CA ARG A 6 -3.30 2.20 -5.98
C ARG A 6 -4.34 1.95 -4.90
N ALA A 7 -5.60 2.26 -5.21
CA ALA A 7 -6.70 1.72 -4.43
C ALA A 7 -6.71 0.19 -4.57
N GLY A 8 -6.77 -0.51 -3.44
CA GLY A 8 -6.91 -1.95 -3.39
C GLY A 8 -8.37 -2.37 -3.43
N GLY A 9 -8.69 -3.43 -2.70
CA GLY A 9 -10.07 -3.91 -2.54
C GLY A 9 -10.79 -3.25 -1.37
N PHE A 10 -12.11 -3.18 -1.49
CA PHE A 10 -13.04 -2.92 -0.40
C PHE A 10 -13.90 -4.16 -0.17
N SER A 11 -14.23 -4.45 1.08
CA SER A 11 -15.12 -5.56 1.47
C SER A 11 -16.05 -5.10 2.58
N ALA A 12 -17.28 -5.58 2.57
CA ALA A 12 -18.22 -5.39 3.66
C ALA A 12 -18.97 -6.70 3.92
N SER A 13 -19.33 -6.96 5.18
CA SER A 13 -20.25 -8.04 5.53
C SER A 13 -21.70 -7.61 5.27
N ASP A 14 -22.57 -8.58 4.96
CA ASP A 14 -23.99 -8.31 4.65
C ASP A 14 -24.76 -7.69 5.82
N ASP A 15 -24.34 -7.98 7.06
CA ASP A 15 -24.91 -7.43 8.29
C ASP A 15 -24.31 -6.07 8.69
N GLY A 16 -23.34 -5.55 7.94
CA GLY A 16 -22.64 -4.30 8.23
C GLY A 16 -21.72 -4.33 9.45
N SER A 17 -21.56 -5.49 10.12
CA SER A 17 -20.67 -5.63 11.29
C SER A 17 -19.20 -5.47 10.92
N LYS A 18 -18.82 -5.66 9.66
CA LYS A 18 -17.44 -5.59 9.20
C LYS A 18 -17.32 -4.84 7.89
N PHE A 19 -16.35 -3.94 7.81
CA PHE A 19 -15.90 -3.39 6.54
C PHE A 19 -14.38 -3.29 6.52
N GLY A 20 -13.79 -3.49 5.35
CA GLY A 20 -12.34 -3.43 5.19
C GLY A 20 -11.98 -2.72 3.89
N ALA A 21 -10.82 -2.08 3.90
CA ALA A 21 -10.22 -1.58 2.68
C ALA A 21 -8.71 -1.78 2.68
N SER A 22 -8.18 -1.86 1.47
CA SER A 22 -6.75 -2.01 1.22
C SER A 22 -6.28 -1.09 0.12
N GLY A 23 -4.98 -0.90 0.04
CA GLY A 23 -4.35 -0.13 -1.01
C GLY A 23 -2.84 -0.12 -0.90
N ALA A 24 -2.21 0.57 -1.83
CA ALA A 24 -0.76 0.78 -1.82
C ALA A 24 -0.41 2.18 -2.31
N ILE A 25 0.68 2.72 -1.75
CA ILE A 25 1.33 3.95 -2.18
C ILE A 25 2.78 3.62 -2.55
N GLY A 26 3.31 4.32 -3.54
CA GLY A 26 4.67 4.09 -4.00
C GLY A 26 5.32 5.34 -4.57
N ILE A 27 6.63 5.47 -4.36
CA ILE A 27 7.48 6.45 -5.03
C ILE A 27 8.62 5.70 -5.69
N ARG A 28 8.80 5.93 -6.99
CA ARG A 28 9.97 5.51 -7.74
C ARG A 28 10.79 6.72 -8.12
N HIS A 29 12.06 6.72 -7.71
CA HIS A 29 12.99 7.79 -8.05
C HIS A 29 14.25 7.24 -8.70
N ARG A 30 14.46 7.60 -9.97
CA ARG A 30 15.69 7.31 -10.67
C ARG A 30 16.76 8.33 -10.30
N LEU A 31 17.71 7.92 -9.48
CA LEU A 31 18.84 8.75 -9.03
C LEU A 31 19.88 8.98 -10.14
N SER A 32 20.07 8.01 -11.02
CA SER A 32 20.95 8.13 -12.18
C SER A 32 20.55 7.15 -13.30
N LYS A 33 21.30 7.08 -14.41
CA LYS A 33 21.07 6.05 -15.45
C LYS A 33 21.11 4.62 -14.89
N THR A 34 21.88 4.40 -13.82
CA THR A 34 22.17 3.09 -13.24
C THR A 34 21.38 2.87 -11.96
N PHE A 35 20.95 3.89 -11.22
CA PHE A 35 20.36 3.69 -9.88
C PHE A 35 18.91 4.14 -9.80
N THR A 36 18.03 3.26 -9.32
CA THR A 36 16.63 3.58 -8.99
C THR A 36 16.30 3.17 -7.56
N LEU A 37 15.69 4.09 -6.81
CA LEU A 37 15.08 3.85 -5.52
C LEU A 37 13.59 3.58 -5.70
N LEU A 38 13.08 2.57 -5.01
CA LEU A 38 11.66 2.28 -4.88
C LEU A 38 11.29 2.29 -3.40
N LEU A 39 10.27 3.07 -3.04
CA LEU A 39 9.64 3.02 -1.73
C LEU A 39 8.17 2.70 -1.95
N GLU A 40 7.69 1.57 -1.44
CA GLU A 40 6.29 1.16 -1.54
C GLU A 40 5.74 0.83 -0.16
N GLY A 41 4.50 1.23 0.10
CA GLY A 41 3.76 0.93 1.32
C GLY A 41 2.39 0.38 0.96
N ALA A 42 2.05 -0.81 1.45
CA ALA A 42 0.73 -1.38 1.33
C ALA A 42 0.02 -1.32 2.69
N TYR A 43 -1.27 -1.01 2.66
CA TYR A 43 -2.12 -0.99 3.85
C TYR A 43 -3.33 -1.90 3.67
N HIS A 44 -3.76 -2.49 4.76
CA HIS A 44 -5.03 -3.17 4.92
C HIS A 44 -5.59 -2.80 6.29
N TYR A 45 -6.84 -2.35 6.33
CA TYR A 45 -7.55 -2.15 7.59
C TYR A 45 -8.88 -2.88 7.54
N VAL A 46 -9.35 -3.29 8.72
CA VAL A 46 -10.68 -3.85 8.92
C VAL A 46 -11.29 -3.14 10.11
N ASN A 47 -12.52 -2.72 9.96
CA ASN A 47 -13.35 -2.30 11.07
C ASN A 47 -14.29 -3.45 11.41
N VAL A 48 -14.37 -3.80 12.69
CA VAL A 48 -15.31 -4.79 13.22
C VAL A 48 -16.11 -4.11 14.32
N ASP A 49 -17.42 -4.00 14.12
CA ASP A 49 -18.38 -3.43 15.06
C ASP A 49 -17.98 -2.02 15.55
N GLY A 50 -17.48 -1.18 14.62
CA GLY A 50 -17.03 0.18 14.92
C GLY A 50 -15.59 0.25 15.45
N THR A 51 -14.96 -0.88 15.78
CA THR A 51 -13.56 -0.93 16.22
C THR A 51 -12.64 -1.00 15.01
N PHE A 52 -11.78 0.01 14.86
CA PHE A 52 -10.76 0.02 13.82
C PHE A 52 -9.60 -0.88 14.22
N ASP A 53 -9.39 -1.94 13.45
CA ASP A 53 -8.24 -2.84 13.57
C ASP A 53 -7.28 -2.62 12.39
N PRO A 54 -6.11 -1.99 12.61
CA PRO A 54 -5.08 -1.86 11.59
C PRO A 54 -4.45 -3.24 11.32
N SER A 55 -5.12 -4.01 10.47
CA SER A 55 -4.81 -5.42 10.25
C SER A 55 -3.46 -5.69 9.58
N ALA A 56 -2.92 -4.76 8.78
CA ALA A 56 -1.52 -4.80 8.33
C ALA A 56 -1.07 -3.52 7.63
N PHE A 57 0.15 -3.08 7.92
CA PHE A 57 0.92 -2.19 7.05
C PHE A 57 2.24 -2.86 6.69
N THR A 58 2.63 -2.80 5.41
CA THR A 58 3.92 -3.33 4.94
C THR A 58 4.61 -2.27 4.11
N ALA A 59 5.84 -1.92 4.49
CA ALA A 59 6.71 -1.06 3.70
C ALA A 59 7.83 -1.87 3.06
N THR A 60 8.15 -1.58 1.81
CA THR A 60 9.23 -2.17 1.04
C THR A 60 10.13 -1.07 0.49
N ILE A 61 11.43 -1.21 0.69
CA ILE A 61 12.46 -0.36 0.08
C ILE A 61 13.26 -1.24 -0.89
N GLY A 62 13.24 -0.85 -2.18
CA GLY A 62 13.94 -1.54 -3.25
C GLY A 62 15.04 -0.69 -3.86
N LEU A 63 16.14 -1.34 -4.23
CA LEU A 63 17.24 -0.76 -5.01
C LEU A 63 17.34 -1.49 -6.35
N GLY A 64 17.23 -0.74 -7.44
CA GLY A 64 17.40 -1.25 -8.80
C GLY A 64 18.69 -0.75 -9.43
N PHE A 65 19.39 -1.64 -10.13
CA PHE A 65 20.59 -1.34 -10.90
C PHE A 65 20.29 -1.53 -12.39
N GLY A 66 20.36 -0.46 -13.18
CA GLY A 66 20.34 -0.52 -14.63
C GLY A 66 21.71 -0.90 -15.16
N ASN A 67 21.75 -1.68 -16.25
CA ASN A 67 22.98 -1.91 -17.01
C ASN A 67 23.27 -0.70 -17.90
#